data_AF-A0AAN7GP54-F1
#
_entry.id   AF-A0AAN7GP54-F1
#
_cell.length_a   1.000
_cell.length_b   1.000
_cell.length_c   1.000
_cell.angle_alpha   90.00
_cell.angle_beta   90.00
_cell.angle_gamma   90.00
#
_symmetry.space_group_name_H-M   'P 1'
#
loop_
_entity.id
_entity.type
_entity.pdbx_description
1 polymer ?
#
loop_
_entity_poly.entity_id
_entity_poly.type
_entity_poly.pdbx_seq_one_letter_code
_entity_poly.pdbx_strand_id
1 'polypeptide(L)'
;MPLSMPRFPSEAASYSRKVAERWTSSNQKHRSKMSLQHSVVSISAIFVVLLSSLFLSPISSAPTETTTTTTTSTCVSQTQPNPLAESFPNSATGVLNATLAIIPIPLDLARRLVPPQYGILENAYRSLLPNFPEGMYPVLIQAAHDHDVQFRAYGITIDDFSRVGFEFPFLDLLGDGYSSFRWAPSQLITATNDIALEGSRAYGTIVTSAEYEPTCNAYSALPNGATYFKGSAVSSQEFVEVEMKQLASCTQPTFSIDLFKNITNQPTFANGTTCDNMIRLFNTSMSVDEFAPRMVRGRVKANALPFEGQQEWTGVHGIQIATPFIENNYLDCQSMKGYTGTGPGDSFMGFDLNDL
;
A
#
# COMPACT_ATOMS: atom_id res chain seq x y z
N MET A 1 40.60 55.88 -12.94
CA MET A 1 41.53 55.45 -11.89
C MET A 1 40.71 55.06 -10.66
N PRO A 2 40.52 53.74 -10.47
CA PRO A 2 40.67 53.15 -9.15
C PRO A 2 41.45 51.82 -9.20
N LEU A 3 41.92 51.42 -8.01
CA LEU A 3 42.90 50.38 -7.73
C LEU A 3 42.44 48.95 -8.07
N SER A 4 43.44 48.17 -8.49
CA SER A 4 43.38 46.83 -9.07
C SER A 4 43.18 45.69 -8.06
N MET A 5 42.47 44.66 -8.51
CA MET A 5 42.34 43.34 -7.89
C MET A 5 43.69 42.63 -7.68
N PRO A 6 43.83 41.77 -6.65
CA PRO A 6 44.97 40.89 -6.50
C PRO A 6 44.91 39.66 -7.43
N ARG A 7 46.07 39.34 -8.00
CA ARG A 7 46.37 38.22 -8.89
C ARG A 7 46.41 36.88 -8.13
N PHE A 8 45.87 35.85 -8.77
CA PHE A 8 46.19 34.45 -8.52
C PHE A 8 47.62 34.12 -8.98
N PRO A 9 48.38 33.26 -8.27
CA PRO A 9 49.57 32.63 -8.83
C PRO A 9 49.19 31.40 -9.66
N SER A 10 49.69 31.40 -10.88
CA SER A 10 49.81 30.26 -11.78
C SER A 10 51.06 29.45 -11.41
N GLU A 11 50.92 28.16 -11.11
CA GLU A 11 52.00 27.19 -11.30
C GLU A 11 51.52 26.01 -12.14
N ALA A 12 52.32 25.76 -13.17
CA ALA A 12 52.18 24.78 -14.24
C ALA A 12 52.34 23.35 -13.70
N ALA A 13 51.44 22.43 -14.07
CA ALA A 13 51.61 21.47 -15.16
C ALA A 13 52.89 20.62 -15.08
N SER A 14 52.77 19.39 -14.56
CA SER A 14 53.55 18.21 -14.96
C SER A 14 53.27 17.04 -14.00
N TYR A 15 52.21 16.25 -14.21
CA TYR A 15 52.18 14.83 -13.79
C TYR A 15 51.02 14.04 -14.42
N SER A 16 50.95 14.03 -15.75
CA SER A 16 50.08 13.11 -16.50
C SER A 16 50.86 12.53 -17.67
N ARG A 17 51.48 11.35 -17.44
CA ARG A 17 51.89 10.30 -18.41
C ARG A 17 52.98 9.45 -17.76
N LYS A 18 52.59 8.34 -17.10
CA LYS A 18 53.46 7.15 -16.88
C LYS A 18 52.77 5.95 -16.19
N VAL A 19 51.49 5.66 -16.48
CA VAL A 19 50.87 4.37 -16.08
C VAL A 19 49.98 3.78 -17.19
N ALA A 20 50.33 4.04 -18.44
CA ALA A 20 49.87 3.25 -19.58
C ALA A 20 51.11 2.75 -20.30
N GLU A 21 51.10 1.46 -20.64
CA GLU A 21 52.16 0.72 -21.35
C GLU A 21 53.36 0.26 -20.51
N ARG A 22 53.15 -0.76 -19.69
CA ARG A 22 54.12 -1.86 -19.63
C ARG A 22 53.49 -3.14 -19.04
N TRP A 23 53.56 -4.21 -19.82
CA TRP A 23 53.31 -5.62 -19.48
C TRP A 23 51.91 -6.18 -19.73
N THR A 24 51.54 -6.16 -21.01
CA THR A 24 51.06 -7.38 -21.68
C THR A 24 52.20 -8.40 -21.78
N SER A 25 51.99 -9.61 -21.25
CA SER A 25 52.69 -10.89 -21.54
C SER A 25 52.90 -11.69 -20.26
N SER A 26 51.95 -12.58 -19.93
CA SER A 26 52.23 -13.97 -19.51
C SER A 26 50.96 -14.64 -18.97
N ASN A 27 50.71 -15.85 -19.48
CA ASN A 27 49.85 -16.91 -18.90
C ASN A 27 48.33 -16.87 -19.12
N GLN A 28 48.01 -17.08 -20.39
CA GLN A 28 47.07 -18.08 -20.88
C GLN A 28 47.23 -19.46 -20.17
N LYS A 29 46.31 -19.82 -19.26
CA LYS A 29 45.76 -21.20 -19.04
C LYS A 29 44.98 -21.28 -17.72
N HIS A 30 43.66 -21.13 -17.81
CA HIS A 30 42.66 -22.00 -17.15
C HIS A 30 41.25 -21.48 -17.50
N ARG A 31 40.73 -21.95 -18.64
CA ARG A 31 39.29 -21.92 -18.92
C ARG A 31 38.64 -23.01 -18.07
N SER A 32 38.14 -22.64 -16.89
CA SER A 32 37.14 -23.44 -16.19
C SER A 32 35.77 -23.03 -16.74
N LYS A 33 35.04 -23.99 -17.31
CA LYS A 33 33.65 -23.82 -17.73
C LYS A 33 32.81 -23.57 -16.47
N MET A 34 32.39 -22.34 -16.21
CA MET A 34 31.28 -22.08 -15.30
C MET A 34 29.98 -22.43 -16.05
N SER A 35 29.44 -23.60 -15.70
CA SER A 35 28.07 -23.99 -15.98
C SER A 35 27.14 -23.04 -15.23
N LEU A 36 26.32 -22.31 -15.99
CA LEU A 36 25.14 -21.62 -15.46
C LEU A 36 24.13 -22.71 -15.07
N GLN A 37 24.13 -23.12 -13.81
CA GLN A 37 23.04 -23.92 -13.27
C GLN A 37 21.92 -22.96 -12.88
N HIS A 38 20.84 -22.98 -13.66
CA HIS A 38 19.55 -22.45 -13.24
C HIS A 38 19.12 -23.20 -11.98
N SER A 39 19.21 -22.53 -10.84
CA SER A 39 18.62 -23.02 -9.60
C SER A 39 17.13 -22.77 -9.69
N VAL A 40 16.40 -23.78 -10.18
CA VAL A 40 14.95 -23.85 -10.07
C VAL A 40 14.66 -24.12 -8.59
N VAL A 41 14.40 -23.06 -7.84
CA VAL A 41 13.87 -23.21 -6.47
C VAL A 41 12.49 -23.84 -6.61
N SER A 42 12.41 -25.08 -6.14
CA SER A 42 11.19 -25.88 -6.12
C SER A 42 10.15 -25.18 -5.25
N ILE A 43 9.03 -24.79 -5.85
CA ILE A 43 7.80 -24.45 -5.13
C ILE A 43 7.28 -25.78 -4.55
N SER A 44 7.72 -26.08 -3.33
CA SER A 44 7.31 -27.26 -2.58
C SER A 44 5.85 -27.13 -2.15
N ALA A 45 5.00 -27.89 -2.84
CA ALA A 45 4.16 -28.92 -2.22
C ALA A 45 3.35 -28.55 -0.95
N ILE A 46 2.49 -27.52 -1.02
CA ILE A 46 1.40 -27.32 -0.04
C ILE A 46 -0.01 -27.35 -0.69
N PHE A 47 -0.12 -27.51 -2.02
CA PHE A 47 -1.41 -27.42 -2.73
C PHE A 47 -2.13 -28.76 -3.03
N VAL A 48 -1.76 -29.90 -2.41
CA VAL A 48 -2.29 -31.23 -2.81
C VAL A 48 -3.15 -31.94 -1.74
N VAL A 49 -3.62 -31.26 -0.68
CA VAL A 49 -4.38 -31.96 0.40
C VAL A 49 -5.92 -31.75 0.36
N LEU A 50 -6.49 -30.95 -0.55
CA LEU A 50 -7.94 -30.68 -0.58
C LEU A 50 -8.74 -31.38 -1.69
N LEU A 51 -8.31 -32.57 -2.15
CA LEU A 51 -9.11 -33.44 -3.04
C LEU A 51 -9.17 -34.88 -2.49
N SER A 52 -9.84 -35.08 -1.36
CA SER A 52 -10.23 -36.44 -0.93
C SER A 52 -11.38 -36.46 0.09
N SER A 53 -12.50 -35.81 -0.23
CA SER A 53 -13.76 -36.06 0.46
C SER A 53 -14.95 -35.90 -0.48
N LEU A 54 -14.98 -36.72 -1.52
CA LEU A 54 -16.18 -37.02 -2.29
C LEU A 54 -16.40 -38.53 -2.23
N PHE A 55 -17.67 -38.91 -2.11
CA PHE A 55 -18.25 -40.26 -2.07
C PHE A 55 -18.40 -40.91 -0.68
N LEU A 56 -19.59 -40.72 -0.09
CA LEU A 56 -20.57 -41.79 0.18
C LEU A 56 -21.93 -41.17 0.63
N SER A 57 -22.99 -41.51 -0.11
CA SER A 57 -24.41 -41.09 -0.01
C SER A 57 -25.17 -41.80 1.16
N PRO A 58 -26.53 -41.80 1.35
CA PRO A 58 -27.65 -41.20 0.59
C PRO A 58 -28.94 -40.76 1.40
N ILE A 59 -30.03 -40.42 0.66
CA ILE A 59 -31.50 -40.46 0.97
C ILE A 59 -32.19 -39.31 1.77
N SER A 60 -32.96 -38.52 1.01
CA SER A 60 -34.38 -38.12 1.13
C SER A 60 -34.94 -37.57 2.45
N SER A 61 -35.38 -36.30 2.38
CA SER A 61 -36.66 -35.80 2.91
C SER A 61 -37.01 -34.51 2.15
N ALA A 62 -38.21 -34.45 1.57
CA ALA A 62 -38.70 -33.28 0.84
C ALA A 62 -39.03 -32.13 1.82
N PRO A 63 -38.54 -30.89 1.60
CA PRO A 63 -39.08 -29.72 2.27
C PRO A 63 -40.16 -29.07 1.41
N THR A 64 -41.27 -28.72 2.05
CA THR A 64 -42.32 -27.86 1.49
C THR A 64 -41.74 -26.46 1.30
N GLU A 65 -41.44 -26.09 0.06
CA GLU A 65 -40.98 -24.75 -0.31
C GLU A 65 -42.08 -23.73 -0.06
N THR A 66 -41.97 -23.00 1.04
CA THR A 66 -42.63 -21.70 1.17
C THR A 66 -41.67 -20.71 0.52
N THR A 67 -41.89 -20.40 -0.75
CA THR A 67 -41.11 -19.42 -1.53
C THR A 67 -41.32 -18.04 -0.93
N THR A 68 -40.55 -17.74 0.11
CA THR A 68 -40.32 -16.36 0.54
C THR A 68 -39.18 -15.90 -0.35
N THR A 69 -39.51 -15.19 -1.42
CA THR A 69 -38.54 -14.47 -2.26
C THR A 69 -37.87 -13.41 -1.39
N THR A 70 -36.88 -13.83 -0.59
CA THR A 70 -35.85 -12.93 -0.10
C THR A 70 -35.09 -12.55 -1.34
N THR A 71 -35.40 -11.39 -1.90
CA THR A 71 -34.48 -10.72 -2.83
C THR A 71 -33.20 -10.50 -2.04
N THR A 72 -32.27 -11.45 -2.10
CA THR A 72 -30.86 -11.19 -1.82
C THR A 72 -30.49 -10.05 -2.76
N SER A 73 -30.57 -8.84 -2.23
CA SER A 73 -30.02 -7.64 -2.84
C SER A 73 -28.55 -7.94 -3.06
N THR A 74 -28.20 -8.47 -4.22
CA THR A 74 -26.82 -8.66 -4.63
C THR A 74 -26.18 -7.29 -4.58
N CYS A 75 -25.27 -7.13 -3.65
CA CYS A 75 -24.62 -5.86 -3.40
C CYS A 75 -23.64 -5.59 -4.53
N VAL A 76 -23.91 -4.58 -5.36
CA VAL A 76 -23.07 -4.22 -6.50
C VAL A 76 -22.15 -3.07 -6.08
N SER A 77 -20.84 -3.29 -6.16
CA SER A 77 -19.84 -2.24 -5.93
C SER A 77 -20.03 -1.11 -6.94
N GLN A 78 -19.94 0.14 -6.49
CA GLN A 78 -19.97 1.32 -7.38
C GLN A 78 -18.61 1.64 -8.00
N THR A 79 -17.64 0.73 -7.87
CA THR A 79 -16.28 0.91 -8.37
C THR A 79 -16.17 0.42 -9.82
N GLN A 80 -15.28 1.02 -10.60
CA GLN A 80 -15.00 0.58 -11.98
C GLN A 80 -14.20 -0.75 -11.98
N PRO A 81 -14.34 -1.59 -13.02
CA PRO A 81 -13.64 -2.88 -13.11
C PRO A 81 -12.12 -2.71 -13.27
N ASN A 82 -11.35 -3.70 -12.83
CA ASN A 82 -9.89 -3.70 -12.85
C ASN A 82 -9.33 -3.57 -14.29
N PRO A 83 -8.65 -2.45 -14.62
CA PRO A 83 -8.16 -2.21 -15.97
C PRO A 83 -6.80 -2.87 -16.24
N LEU A 84 -6.20 -3.51 -15.23
CA LEU A 84 -4.82 -4.03 -15.27
C LEU A 84 -4.74 -5.54 -15.38
N ALA A 85 -5.84 -6.28 -15.17
CA ALA A 85 -5.85 -7.74 -15.13
C ALA A 85 -5.28 -8.38 -16.41
N GLU A 86 -5.56 -7.79 -17.59
CA GLU A 86 -5.06 -8.31 -18.87
C GLU A 86 -3.59 -7.95 -19.12
N SER A 87 -3.17 -6.74 -18.74
CA SER A 87 -1.82 -6.22 -19.01
C SER A 87 -0.77 -6.76 -18.03
N PHE A 88 -1.17 -7.11 -16.81
CA PHE A 88 -0.29 -7.65 -15.77
C PHE A 88 -0.77 -9.01 -15.27
N PRO A 89 -0.86 -10.02 -16.15
CA PRO A 89 -1.51 -11.27 -15.79
C PRO A 89 -0.72 -12.06 -14.75
N ASN A 90 0.60 -11.79 -14.63
CA ASN A 90 1.50 -12.44 -13.68
C ASN A 90 1.61 -11.73 -12.32
N SER A 91 0.84 -10.67 -12.10
CA SER A 91 0.77 -9.95 -10.82
C SER A 91 -0.64 -10.00 -10.26
N ALA A 92 -0.77 -9.82 -8.94
CA ALA A 92 -2.07 -9.50 -8.36
C ALA A 92 -2.40 -8.05 -8.72
N THR A 93 -3.58 -7.82 -9.30
CA THR A 93 -4.07 -6.48 -9.64
C THR A 93 -5.49 -6.31 -9.19
N GLY A 94 -5.93 -5.07 -8.98
CA GLY A 94 -7.30 -4.77 -8.58
C GLY A 94 -7.53 -3.27 -8.52
N VAL A 95 -8.65 -2.88 -7.92
CA VAL A 95 -8.97 -1.47 -7.66
C VAL A 95 -9.16 -1.25 -6.17
N LEU A 96 -8.47 -0.23 -5.65
CA LEU A 96 -8.66 0.27 -4.30
C LEU A 96 -9.47 1.54 -4.34
N ASN A 97 -10.74 1.45 -3.95
CA ASN A 97 -11.56 2.61 -3.65
C ASN A 97 -11.45 2.90 -2.15
N ALA A 98 -10.89 4.04 -1.78
CA ALA A 98 -10.50 4.28 -0.40
C ALA A 98 -10.72 5.72 0.06
N THR A 99 -11.00 5.85 1.35
CA THR A 99 -10.68 7.06 2.10
C THR A 99 -9.28 6.93 2.67
N LEU A 100 -8.39 7.84 2.28
CA LEU A 100 -7.03 7.97 2.79
C LEU A 100 -6.96 9.25 3.60
N ALA A 101 -6.52 9.19 4.85
CA ALA A 101 -6.44 10.40 5.67
C ALA A 101 -5.18 10.40 6.55
N ILE A 102 -4.63 11.60 6.79
CA ILE A 102 -3.47 11.77 7.64
C ILE A 102 -3.93 12.23 9.01
N ILE A 103 -3.59 11.45 10.03
CA ILE A 103 -3.83 11.73 11.43
C ILE A 103 -2.50 12.19 12.05
N PRO A 104 -2.35 13.48 12.38
CA PRO A 104 -1.20 13.95 13.14
C PRO A 104 -1.28 13.38 14.56
N ILE A 105 -0.25 12.64 14.97
CA ILE A 105 -0.06 12.21 16.36
C ILE A 105 1.24 12.78 16.91
N PRO A 106 1.37 12.96 18.23
CA PRO A 106 2.65 13.31 18.83
C PRO A 106 3.76 12.33 18.43
N LEU A 107 4.93 12.85 18.04
CA LEU A 107 6.06 12.04 17.59
C LEU A 107 6.57 11.09 18.68
N ASP A 108 6.47 11.49 19.95
CA ASP A 108 6.78 10.63 21.09
C ASP A 108 5.79 9.46 21.22
N LEU A 109 4.51 9.67 20.89
CA LEU A 109 3.53 8.59 20.80
C LEU A 109 3.87 7.65 19.64
N ALA A 110 4.19 8.19 18.45
CA ALA A 110 4.63 7.36 17.32
C ALA A 110 5.83 6.49 17.70
N ARG A 111 6.78 7.02 18.48
CA ARG A 111 7.94 6.27 19.00
C ARG A 111 7.62 5.15 19.98
N ARG A 112 6.52 5.29 20.74
CA ARG A 112 6.04 4.22 21.63
C ARG A 112 5.33 3.11 20.86
N LEU A 113 4.66 3.46 19.75
CA LEU A 113 3.88 2.53 18.94
C LEU A 113 4.75 1.75 17.94
N VAL A 114 5.64 2.44 17.23
CA VAL A 114 6.53 1.83 16.24
C VAL A 114 7.60 0.99 16.95
N PRO A 115 7.91 -0.24 16.49
CA PRO A 115 8.94 -1.07 17.09
C PRO A 115 10.29 -0.32 17.18
N PRO A 116 10.97 -0.37 18.33
CA PRO A 116 12.08 0.53 18.64
C PRO A 116 13.30 0.37 17.73
N GLN A 117 13.43 -0.78 17.06
CA GLN A 117 14.50 -1.02 16.10
C GLN A 117 14.33 -0.23 14.78
N TYR A 118 13.15 0.30 14.47
CA TYR A 118 12.89 1.03 13.23
C TYR A 118 13.00 2.54 13.47
N GLY A 119 13.88 3.19 12.72
CA GLY A 119 13.95 4.64 12.68
C GLY A 119 12.66 5.23 12.09
N ILE A 120 12.37 6.51 12.37
CA ILE A 120 11.43 7.30 11.53
C ILE A 120 12.27 8.39 10.89
N LEU A 121 12.11 8.52 9.59
CA LEU A 121 12.82 9.43 8.73
C LEU A 121 12.09 10.79 8.74
N GLU A 122 12.28 11.55 9.82
CA GLU A 122 11.62 12.85 9.99
C GLU A 122 11.92 13.83 8.85
N ASN A 123 13.16 13.84 8.37
CA ASN A 123 13.56 14.63 7.21
C ASN A 123 12.75 14.28 5.95
N ALA A 124 12.41 12.99 5.76
CA ALA A 124 11.66 12.54 4.59
C ALA A 124 10.25 13.14 4.58
N TYR A 125 9.46 12.96 5.64
CA TYR A 125 8.10 13.48 5.65
C TYR A 125 8.04 15.01 5.77
N ARG A 126 8.98 15.64 6.49
CA ARG A 126 9.03 17.11 6.56
C ARG A 126 9.37 17.76 5.23
N SER A 127 10.15 17.10 4.37
CA SER A 127 10.41 17.59 3.01
C SER A 127 9.14 17.62 2.14
N LEU A 128 8.21 16.68 2.37
CA LEU A 128 6.92 16.60 1.69
C LEU A 128 5.84 17.46 2.35
N LEU A 129 5.98 17.72 3.65
CA LEU A 129 5.05 18.47 4.50
C LEU A 129 5.77 19.58 5.26
N PRO A 130 6.23 20.65 4.58
CA PRO A 130 7.03 21.71 5.21
C PRO A 130 6.27 22.44 6.32
N ASN A 131 4.94 22.45 6.26
CA ASN A 131 4.06 23.08 7.25
C ASN A 131 3.43 22.06 8.22
N PHE A 132 3.91 20.82 8.27
CA PHE A 132 3.40 19.85 9.24
C PHE A 132 3.71 20.32 10.66
N PRO A 133 2.78 20.18 11.62
CA PRO A 133 3.01 20.68 12.97
C PRO A 133 4.31 20.13 13.58
N GLU A 134 5.03 20.99 14.28
CA GLU A 134 6.26 20.60 14.99
C GLU A 134 5.95 19.51 16.03
N GLY A 135 6.86 18.55 16.18
CA GLY A 135 6.69 17.44 17.12
C GLY A 135 5.57 16.45 16.77
N MET A 136 4.98 16.52 15.57
CA MET A 136 3.97 15.56 15.10
C MET A 136 4.53 14.59 14.05
N TYR A 137 3.88 13.43 13.96
CA TYR A 137 4.12 12.36 13.00
C TYR A 137 2.84 12.05 12.18
N PRO A 138 2.93 11.86 10.85
CA PRO A 138 1.77 11.60 10.00
C PRO A 138 1.42 10.11 9.95
N VAL A 139 0.42 9.67 10.73
CA VAL A 139 -0.17 8.33 10.58
C VAL A 139 -1.14 8.36 9.40
N LEU A 140 -1.05 7.37 8.51
CA LEU A 140 -2.05 7.16 7.47
C LEU A 140 -3.14 6.23 8.00
N ILE A 141 -4.41 6.62 7.86
CA ILE A 141 -5.52 5.67 7.87
C ILE A 141 -5.90 5.35 6.42
N GLN A 142 -6.00 4.06 6.12
CA GLN A 142 -6.52 3.57 4.85
C GLN A 142 -7.78 2.76 5.13
N ALA A 143 -8.94 3.34 4.81
CA ALA A 143 -10.25 2.68 4.86
C ALA A 143 -10.68 2.40 3.41
N ALA A 144 -10.55 1.14 2.98
CA ALA A 144 -10.62 0.76 1.59
C ALA A 144 -11.64 -0.35 1.34
N HIS A 145 -12.19 -0.32 0.13
CA HIS A 145 -12.87 -1.42 -0.51
C HIS A 145 -12.00 -1.88 -1.68
N ASP A 146 -11.55 -3.12 -1.58
CA ASP A 146 -10.72 -3.83 -2.55
C ASP A 146 -11.68 -4.53 -3.51
N HIS A 147 -11.62 -4.14 -4.79
CA HIS A 147 -12.57 -4.57 -5.82
C HIS A 147 -11.85 -5.22 -7.01
N ASP A 148 -12.47 -6.27 -7.56
CA ASP A 148 -12.05 -6.95 -8.78
C ASP A 148 -10.56 -7.36 -8.75
N VAL A 149 -10.17 -7.95 -7.63
CA VAL A 149 -8.80 -8.38 -7.38
C VAL A 149 -8.55 -9.70 -8.10
N GLN A 150 -7.56 -9.73 -8.98
CA GLN A 150 -7.30 -10.85 -9.87
C GLN A 150 -5.82 -11.19 -9.92
N PHE A 151 -5.54 -12.48 -10.03
CA PHE A 151 -4.26 -13.00 -10.47
C PHE A 151 -4.49 -13.78 -11.77
N ARG A 152 -4.58 -13.02 -12.88
CA ARG A 152 -5.23 -13.48 -14.11
C ARG A 152 -4.58 -14.69 -14.75
N ALA A 153 -3.24 -14.79 -14.74
CA ALA A 153 -2.49 -15.91 -15.33
C ALA A 153 -2.81 -17.25 -14.65
N TYR A 154 -3.25 -17.22 -13.39
CA TYR A 154 -3.59 -18.41 -12.60
C TYR A 154 -5.09 -18.65 -12.50
N GLY A 155 -5.91 -17.81 -13.14
CA GLY A 155 -7.37 -17.90 -13.08
C GLY A 155 -7.94 -17.67 -11.68
N ILE A 156 -7.22 -16.93 -10.83
CA ILE A 156 -7.65 -16.62 -9.47
C ILE A 156 -8.32 -15.24 -9.48
N THR A 157 -9.51 -15.18 -8.89
CA THR A 157 -10.22 -13.95 -8.54
C THR A 157 -10.50 -14.00 -7.04
N ILE A 158 -10.24 -12.90 -6.35
CA ILE A 158 -10.54 -12.73 -4.94
C ILE A 158 -11.84 -11.94 -4.87
N ASP A 159 -12.81 -12.44 -4.10
CA ASP A 159 -14.08 -11.75 -3.89
C ASP A 159 -13.83 -10.36 -3.31
N ASP A 160 -14.68 -9.39 -3.66
CA ASP A 160 -14.58 -8.04 -3.11
C ASP A 160 -14.57 -8.06 -1.57
N PHE A 161 -13.75 -7.21 -0.97
CA PHE A 161 -13.67 -7.09 0.48
C PHE A 161 -13.35 -5.67 0.90
N SER A 162 -13.51 -5.42 2.19
CA SER A 162 -13.21 -4.13 2.79
C SER A 162 -12.16 -4.35 3.88
N ARG A 163 -11.32 -3.35 4.06
CA ARG A 163 -10.29 -3.34 5.10
C ARG A 163 -10.06 -1.95 5.64
N VAL A 164 -9.62 -1.89 6.89
CA VAL A 164 -9.20 -0.64 7.51
C VAL A 164 -8.09 -0.86 8.52
N GLY A 165 -7.10 0.02 8.49
CA GLY A 165 -5.98 -0.03 9.41
C GLY A 165 -5.25 1.31 9.50
N PHE A 166 -4.42 1.41 10.54
CA PHE A 166 -3.48 2.51 10.72
C PHE A 166 -2.10 2.06 10.23
N GLU A 167 -1.46 2.94 9.46
CA GLU A 167 -0.18 2.69 8.85
C GLU A 167 0.80 3.82 9.20
N PHE A 168 2.05 3.42 9.44
CA PHE A 168 3.11 4.28 9.93
C PHE A 168 4.17 4.40 8.83
N PRO A 169 4.11 5.42 7.97
CA PRO A 169 5.05 5.62 6.87
C PRO A 169 6.38 6.24 7.29
N PHE A 170 7.32 6.32 6.35
CA PHE A 170 8.64 6.94 6.55
C PHE A 170 9.47 6.25 7.64
N LEU A 171 9.38 4.92 7.73
CA LEU A 171 10.21 4.15 8.63
C LEU A 171 11.51 3.70 7.97
N ASP A 172 12.58 3.76 8.73
CA ASP A 172 13.89 3.23 8.36
C ASP A 172 13.98 1.78 8.85
N LEU A 173 13.40 0.88 8.07
CA LEU A 173 13.43 -0.56 8.35
C LEU A 173 14.86 -1.12 8.25
N LEU A 174 15.66 -0.59 7.32
CA LEU A 174 16.99 -1.14 6.99
C LEU A 174 18.14 -0.49 7.77
N GLY A 175 17.85 0.59 8.52
CA GLY A 175 18.87 1.37 9.23
C GLY A 175 19.82 2.13 8.31
N ASP A 176 19.40 2.44 7.08
CA ASP A 176 20.23 3.12 6.08
C ASP A 176 20.03 4.64 6.03
N GLY A 177 19.04 5.15 6.77
CA GLY A 177 18.75 6.57 6.89
C GLY A 177 18.04 7.20 5.70
N TYR A 178 17.60 6.44 4.69
CA TYR A 178 16.93 7.03 3.51
C TYR A 178 15.84 6.16 2.86
N SER A 179 15.88 4.84 2.99
CA SER A 179 14.86 3.95 2.42
C SER A 179 13.58 4.02 3.26
N SER A 180 12.51 4.57 2.69
CA SER A 180 11.24 4.76 3.40
C SER A 180 10.32 3.56 3.25
N PHE A 181 9.94 2.98 4.38
CA PHE A 181 8.96 1.88 4.47
C PHE A 181 7.72 2.32 5.24
N ARG A 182 6.64 1.58 5.05
CA ARG A 182 5.38 1.77 5.77
C ARG A 182 5.05 0.56 6.62
N TRP A 183 4.92 0.75 7.93
CA TRP A 183 4.53 -0.33 8.83
C TRP A 183 3.01 -0.38 8.98
N ALA A 184 2.43 -1.54 8.71
CA ALA A 184 1.00 -1.83 8.84
C ALA A 184 0.82 -2.92 9.92
N PRO A 185 0.79 -2.57 11.22
CA PRO A 185 0.78 -3.55 12.31
C PRO A 185 -0.46 -4.43 12.35
N SER A 186 -1.60 -3.85 12.00
CA SER A 186 -2.90 -4.47 12.21
C SER A 186 -3.95 -3.95 11.24
N GLN A 187 -4.88 -4.82 10.88
CA GLN A 187 -5.99 -4.49 9.99
C GLN A 187 -7.26 -5.21 10.44
N LEU A 188 -8.38 -4.50 10.35
CA LEU A 188 -9.68 -5.13 10.25
C LEU A 188 -9.89 -5.48 8.77
N ILE A 189 -10.40 -6.68 8.48
CA ILE A 189 -10.67 -7.17 7.12
C ILE A 189 -12.00 -7.94 7.12
N THR A 190 -12.76 -7.87 6.01
CA THR A 190 -14.04 -8.58 5.85
C THR A 190 -13.95 -10.04 6.30
N ALA A 191 -14.79 -10.41 7.27
CA ALA A 191 -14.72 -11.69 7.96
C ALA A 191 -14.91 -12.92 7.07
N THR A 192 -15.59 -12.76 5.94
CA THR A 192 -15.89 -13.85 5.00
C THR A 192 -14.87 -14.00 3.87
N ASN A 193 -13.79 -13.21 3.85
CA ASN A 193 -12.76 -13.26 2.82
C ASN A 193 -11.48 -13.93 3.35
N ASP A 194 -11.47 -15.26 3.37
CA ASP A 194 -10.36 -16.05 3.92
C ASP A 194 -9.03 -15.78 3.21
N ILE A 195 -9.06 -15.52 1.89
CA ILE A 195 -7.84 -15.23 1.11
C ILE A 195 -7.21 -13.91 1.57
N ALA A 196 -8.01 -12.85 1.74
CA ALA A 196 -7.52 -11.55 2.21
C ALA A 196 -7.05 -11.64 3.68
N LEU A 197 -7.78 -12.37 4.52
CA LEU A 197 -7.42 -12.58 5.93
C LEU A 197 -6.05 -13.26 6.06
N GLU A 198 -5.86 -14.40 5.37
CA GLU A 198 -4.60 -15.14 5.42
C GLU A 198 -3.46 -14.43 4.67
N GLY A 199 -3.78 -13.78 3.55
CA GLY A 199 -2.81 -12.99 2.78
C GLY A 199 -2.17 -11.89 3.64
N SER A 200 -2.97 -11.15 4.41
CA SER A 200 -2.44 -10.12 5.31
C SER A 200 -1.67 -10.72 6.51
N ARG A 201 -2.16 -11.83 7.09
CA ARG A 201 -1.43 -12.55 8.18
C ARG A 201 -0.06 -13.03 7.75
N ALA A 202 0.11 -13.41 6.48
CA ALA A 202 1.38 -13.93 5.97
C ALA A 202 2.53 -12.91 6.01
N TYR A 203 2.23 -11.60 6.06
CA TYR A 203 3.20 -10.52 6.27
C TYR A 203 3.51 -10.23 7.75
N GLY A 204 2.82 -10.91 8.67
CA GLY A 204 2.89 -10.68 10.11
C GLY A 204 1.91 -9.62 10.63
N THR A 205 0.96 -9.17 9.80
CA THR A 205 -0.10 -8.24 10.22
C THR A 205 -1.02 -8.93 11.21
N ILE A 206 -1.39 -8.22 12.29
CA ILE A 206 -2.43 -8.67 13.20
C ILE A 206 -3.79 -8.42 12.53
N VAL A 207 -4.47 -9.51 12.14
CA VAL A 207 -5.71 -9.42 11.37
C VAL A 207 -6.92 -9.77 12.23
N THR A 208 -7.83 -8.81 12.36
CA THR A 208 -9.12 -8.96 13.03
C THR A 208 -10.23 -9.09 11.99
N SER A 209 -10.95 -10.22 11.99
CA SER A 209 -12.10 -10.43 11.11
C SER A 209 -13.24 -9.47 11.49
N ALA A 210 -13.80 -8.76 10.51
CA ALA A 210 -14.72 -7.65 10.72
C ALA A 210 -15.91 -7.64 9.74
N GLU A 211 -17.00 -7.00 10.16
CA GLU A 211 -18.14 -6.62 9.32
C GLU A 211 -18.06 -5.12 8.98
N TYR A 212 -18.64 -4.75 7.83
CA TYR A 212 -18.50 -3.40 7.28
C TYR A 212 -19.83 -2.73 6.94
N GLU A 213 -19.87 -1.42 7.20
CA GLU A 213 -20.95 -0.52 6.81
C GLU A 213 -20.36 0.68 6.05
N PRO A 214 -20.68 0.86 4.75
CA PRO A 214 -21.45 -0.04 3.89
C PRO A 214 -20.67 -1.34 3.57
N THR A 215 -21.40 -2.39 3.22
CA THR A 215 -20.82 -3.73 3.00
C THR A 215 -19.95 -3.84 1.74
N CYS A 216 -20.31 -3.15 0.64
CA CYS A 216 -19.65 -3.32 -0.67
C CYS A 216 -19.29 -2.00 -1.35
N ASN A 217 -19.08 -0.95 -0.57
CA ASN A 217 -18.62 0.33 -1.08
C ASN A 217 -17.57 0.89 -0.15
N ALA A 218 -16.67 1.71 -0.68
CA ALA A 218 -15.64 2.38 0.11
C ALA A 218 -16.22 3.37 1.13
N TYR A 219 -17.45 3.83 0.91
CA TYR A 219 -18.20 4.71 1.80
C TYR A 219 -19.64 4.88 1.31
N SER A 220 -20.55 5.26 2.22
CA SER A 220 -21.94 5.64 1.90
C SER A 220 -22.22 7.08 2.28
N ALA A 221 -23.08 7.77 1.52
CA ALA A 221 -23.52 9.12 1.87
C ALA A 221 -24.41 9.11 3.12
N LEU A 222 -24.19 10.08 4.01
CA LEU A 222 -25.04 10.40 5.15
C LEU A 222 -26.00 11.55 4.80
N PRO A 223 -27.15 11.69 5.49
CA PRO A 223 -28.11 12.76 5.24
C PRO A 223 -27.56 14.18 5.39
N ASN A 224 -26.48 14.35 6.15
CA ASN A 224 -25.79 15.64 6.37
C ASN A 224 -24.79 15.99 5.24
N GLY A 225 -24.71 15.17 4.19
CA GLY A 225 -23.78 15.32 3.07
C GLY A 225 -22.36 14.85 3.35
N ALA A 226 -22.10 14.23 4.50
CA ALA A 226 -20.85 13.51 4.76
C ALA A 226 -20.89 12.12 4.11
N THR A 227 -19.74 11.46 4.06
CA THR A 227 -19.55 10.07 3.72
C THR A 227 -19.13 9.29 4.97
N TYR A 228 -19.48 8.02 5.01
CA TYR A 228 -19.29 7.15 6.17
C TYR A 228 -18.74 5.80 5.76
N PHE A 229 -17.80 5.28 6.55
CA PHE A 229 -17.30 3.92 6.47
C PHE A 229 -16.96 3.41 7.88
N LYS A 230 -17.40 2.20 8.22
CA LYS A 230 -17.10 1.57 9.50
C LYS A 230 -16.79 0.10 9.34
N GLY A 231 -15.72 -0.35 9.98
CA GLY A 231 -15.41 -1.76 10.22
C GLY A 231 -15.58 -2.06 11.71
N SER A 232 -16.25 -3.17 12.04
CA SER A 232 -16.40 -3.65 13.42
C SER A 232 -15.97 -5.10 13.51
N ALA A 233 -15.13 -5.43 14.47
CA ALA A 233 -14.70 -6.81 14.68
C ALA A 233 -15.89 -7.72 15.02
N VAL A 234 -15.86 -8.95 14.52
CA VAL A 234 -16.91 -9.95 14.78
C VAL A 234 -16.78 -10.53 16.20
N SER A 235 -15.55 -10.66 16.70
CA SER A 235 -15.23 -11.39 17.93
C SER A 235 -14.65 -10.53 19.06
N SER A 236 -14.46 -9.23 18.84
CA SER A 236 -13.90 -8.30 19.82
C SER A 236 -14.66 -6.97 19.81
N GLN A 237 -14.25 -6.03 20.66
CA GLN A 237 -14.79 -4.66 20.68
C GLN A 237 -14.00 -3.73 19.74
N GLU A 238 -13.15 -4.28 18.88
CA GLU A 238 -12.39 -3.46 17.96
C GLU A 238 -13.27 -2.86 16.88
N PHE A 239 -13.03 -1.60 16.54
CA PHE A 239 -13.71 -0.94 15.45
C PHE A 239 -12.88 0.23 14.92
N VAL A 240 -13.17 0.60 13.68
CA VAL A 240 -12.72 1.86 13.08
C VAL A 240 -13.89 2.47 12.33
N GLU A 241 -14.17 3.74 12.61
CA GLU A 241 -15.21 4.55 11.99
C GLU A 241 -14.58 5.80 11.37
N VAL A 242 -14.91 6.05 10.11
CA VAL A 242 -14.42 7.17 9.32
C VAL A 242 -15.63 7.93 8.78
N GLU A 243 -15.77 9.19 9.18
CA GLU A 243 -16.81 10.09 8.70
C GLU A 243 -16.14 11.32 8.08
N MET A 244 -16.43 11.60 6.82
CA MET A 244 -15.71 12.60 6.02
C MET A 244 -16.66 13.53 5.29
N LYS A 245 -16.36 14.81 5.23
CA LYS A 245 -17.10 15.77 4.40
C LYS A 245 -16.20 16.31 3.31
N GLN A 246 -16.72 16.36 2.10
CA GLN A 246 -16.01 16.98 0.99
C GLN A 246 -15.73 18.46 1.30
N LEU A 247 -14.48 18.88 1.10
CA LEU A 247 -14.09 20.28 1.19
C LEU A 247 -14.74 21.07 0.05
N ALA A 248 -15.12 22.31 0.33
CA ALA A 248 -15.62 23.21 -0.71
C ALA A 248 -14.51 23.45 -1.75
N SER A 249 -14.86 23.54 -3.04
CA SER A 249 -13.89 23.66 -4.14
C SER A 249 -12.93 24.85 -4.01
N CYS A 250 -13.29 25.89 -3.26
CA CYS A 250 -12.44 27.07 -3.01
C CYS A 250 -11.47 26.89 -1.83
N THR A 251 -11.55 25.78 -1.09
CA THR A 251 -10.68 25.51 0.06
C THR A 251 -9.39 24.87 -0.41
N GLN A 252 -8.25 25.47 -0.04
CA GLN A 252 -6.95 24.88 -0.33
C GLN A 252 -6.78 23.57 0.44
N PRO A 253 -6.39 22.47 -0.23
CA PRO A 253 -6.18 21.20 0.44
C PRO A 253 -4.97 21.28 1.37
N THR A 254 -5.08 20.67 2.55
CA THR A 254 -3.98 20.60 3.52
C THR A 254 -2.84 19.69 3.04
N PHE A 255 -3.18 18.65 2.28
CA PHE A 255 -2.25 17.64 1.79
C PHE A 255 -2.39 17.48 0.28
N SER A 256 -1.27 17.38 -0.44
CA SER A 256 -1.25 17.16 -1.88
C SER A 256 -1.57 15.69 -2.22
N ILE A 257 -2.01 15.45 -3.46
CA ILE A 257 -2.15 14.07 -3.97
C ILE A 257 -0.78 13.37 -4.00
N ASP A 258 0.29 14.10 -4.31
CA ASP A 258 1.66 13.57 -4.34
C ASP A 258 2.10 13.02 -2.98
N LEU A 259 1.63 13.60 -1.87
CA LEU A 259 1.86 13.04 -0.54
C LEU A 259 1.24 11.65 -0.42
N PHE A 260 -0.04 11.51 -0.77
CA PHE A 260 -0.75 10.22 -0.67
C PHE A 260 -0.11 9.20 -1.60
N LYS A 261 0.22 9.61 -2.84
CA LYS A 261 0.97 8.79 -3.79
C LYS A 261 2.30 8.30 -3.21
N ASN A 262 3.09 9.20 -2.62
CA ASN A 262 4.36 8.84 -2.00
C ASN A 262 4.16 7.84 -0.86
N ILE A 263 3.27 8.14 0.08
CA ILE A 263 3.03 7.29 1.26
C ILE A 263 2.51 5.91 0.84
N THR A 264 1.50 5.87 -0.04
CA THR A 264 0.82 4.60 -0.34
C THR A 264 1.62 3.66 -1.20
N ASN A 265 2.62 4.17 -1.92
CA ASN A 265 3.55 3.38 -2.72
C ASN A 265 4.85 3.12 -1.95
N GLN A 266 4.95 3.39 -0.65
CA GLN A 266 6.07 2.87 0.14
C GLN A 266 5.92 1.34 0.32
N PRO A 267 7.03 0.56 0.29
CA PRO A 267 6.98 -0.86 0.60
C PRO A 267 6.43 -1.06 2.00
N THR A 268 5.44 -1.93 2.10
CA THR A 268 4.67 -2.15 3.33
C THR A 268 5.14 -3.41 4.04
N PHE A 269 5.22 -3.37 5.37
CA PHE A 269 5.64 -4.50 6.17
C PHE A 269 4.91 -4.56 7.51
N ALA A 270 4.89 -5.73 8.15
CA ALA A 270 4.47 -5.87 9.54
C ALA A 270 5.54 -6.53 10.41
N ASN A 271 6.13 -7.65 9.95
CA ASN A 271 7.19 -8.37 10.67
C ASN A 271 8.62 -7.84 10.43
N GLY A 272 8.83 -7.05 9.38
CA GLY A 272 10.13 -6.45 9.01
C GLY A 272 11.04 -7.34 8.17
N THR A 273 10.60 -8.54 7.78
CA THR A 273 11.36 -9.45 6.89
C THR A 273 10.76 -9.54 5.51
N THR A 274 9.43 -9.61 5.44
CA THR A 274 8.68 -9.74 4.20
C THR A 274 7.95 -8.45 3.92
N CYS A 275 8.14 -7.92 2.72
CA CYS A 275 7.54 -6.68 2.28
C CYS A 275 6.52 -6.96 1.17
N ASP A 276 5.41 -6.25 1.25
CA ASP A 276 4.50 -6.06 0.13
C ASP A 276 4.88 -4.78 -0.61
N ASN A 277 4.93 -4.85 -1.95
CA ASN A 277 5.06 -3.68 -2.80
C ASN A 277 3.82 -3.53 -3.68
N MET A 278 2.76 -3.02 -3.07
CA MET A 278 1.54 -2.59 -3.74
C MET A 278 1.71 -1.19 -4.35
N ILE A 279 1.86 -1.15 -5.67
CA ILE A 279 1.99 0.06 -6.47
C ILE A 279 0.59 0.55 -6.82
N ARG A 280 0.16 1.69 -6.28
CA ARG A 280 -1.08 2.35 -6.67
C ARG A 280 -0.83 3.33 -7.80
N LEU A 281 -1.68 3.27 -8.82
CA LEU A 281 -1.59 4.15 -9.97
C LEU A 281 -2.53 5.34 -9.78
N PHE A 282 -1.96 6.53 -9.82
CA PHE A 282 -2.72 7.79 -9.80
C PHE A 282 -2.86 8.35 -11.22
N ASN A 283 -3.65 9.41 -11.39
CA ASN A 283 -3.85 10.05 -12.69
C ASN A 283 -4.26 9.07 -13.82
N THR A 284 -5.12 8.10 -13.49
CA THR A 284 -5.71 7.14 -14.44
C THR A 284 -7.15 7.54 -14.77
N SER A 285 -7.81 6.86 -15.71
CA SER A 285 -9.25 7.05 -15.97
C SER A 285 -10.14 6.86 -14.73
N MET A 286 -9.64 6.21 -13.67
CA MET A 286 -10.33 6.01 -12.39
C MET A 286 -10.09 7.12 -11.36
N SER A 287 -9.20 8.07 -11.67
CA SER A 287 -8.76 9.09 -10.72
C SER A 287 -8.59 10.47 -11.36
N VAL A 288 -9.23 10.72 -12.51
CA VAL A 288 -9.24 11.99 -13.23
C VAL A 288 -10.68 12.41 -13.56
N ASP A 289 -10.86 13.65 -13.98
CA ASP A 289 -12.16 14.22 -14.38
C ASP A 289 -13.26 13.98 -13.34
N GLU A 290 -14.36 13.30 -13.70
CA GLU A 290 -15.47 13.02 -12.77
C GLU A 290 -15.08 12.08 -11.60
N PHE A 291 -13.99 11.34 -11.75
CA PHE A 291 -13.41 10.44 -10.76
C PHE A 291 -12.20 11.05 -10.04
N ALA A 292 -11.92 12.34 -10.27
CA ALA A 292 -10.81 13.01 -9.61
C ALA A 292 -10.89 12.88 -8.07
N PRO A 293 -9.76 12.74 -7.36
CA PRO A 293 -9.75 12.61 -5.91
C PRO A 293 -10.53 13.74 -5.23
N ARG A 294 -11.42 13.35 -4.32
CA ARG A 294 -12.22 14.29 -3.53
C ARG A 294 -11.48 14.62 -2.25
N MET A 295 -11.09 15.88 -2.09
CA MET A 295 -10.49 16.38 -0.86
C MET A 295 -11.54 16.38 0.26
N VAL A 296 -11.22 15.78 1.39
CA VAL A 296 -12.15 15.62 2.52
C VAL A 296 -11.55 16.06 3.84
N ARG A 297 -12.44 16.42 4.77
CA ARG A 297 -12.13 16.65 6.17
C ARG A 297 -13.20 16.06 7.06
N GLY A 298 -12.82 15.47 8.19
CA GLY A 298 -13.80 14.86 9.07
C GLY A 298 -13.23 14.32 10.37
N ARG A 299 -13.76 13.17 10.78
CA ARG A 299 -13.50 12.51 12.06
C ARG A 299 -13.14 11.05 11.82
N VAL A 300 -12.19 10.58 12.62
CA VAL A 300 -11.85 9.16 12.74
C VAL A 300 -12.04 8.76 14.20
N LYS A 301 -12.78 7.69 14.44
CA LYS A 301 -12.96 7.11 15.78
C LYS A 301 -12.57 5.65 15.72
N ALA A 302 -11.75 5.19 16.65
CA ALA A 302 -11.28 3.82 16.63
C ALA A 302 -11.08 3.27 18.04
N ASN A 303 -11.28 1.97 18.18
CA ASN A 303 -10.71 1.16 19.23
C ASN A 303 -9.98 0.03 18.51
N ALA A 304 -8.76 0.27 18.07
CA ALA A 304 -8.04 -0.67 17.22
C ALA A 304 -6.53 -0.48 17.38
N LEU A 305 -5.80 -1.57 17.19
CA LEU A 305 -4.35 -1.56 17.24
C LEU A 305 -3.75 -0.61 16.19
N PRO A 306 -2.55 -0.04 16.45
CA PRO A 306 -1.75 -0.22 17.66
C PRO A 306 -2.13 0.74 18.80
N PHE A 307 -3.18 1.56 18.65
CA PHE A 307 -3.58 2.50 19.69
C PHE A 307 -4.26 1.78 20.85
N GLU A 308 -3.91 2.18 22.08
CA GLU A 308 -4.53 1.65 23.27
C GLU A 308 -5.86 2.37 23.56
N GLY A 309 -6.91 1.59 23.73
CA GLY A 309 -8.25 2.08 24.04
C GLY A 309 -8.90 2.89 22.91
N GLN A 310 -10.05 3.48 23.23
CA GLN A 310 -10.80 4.25 22.25
C GLN A 310 -10.14 5.62 22.01
N GLN A 311 -9.86 5.90 20.75
CA GLN A 311 -9.33 7.15 20.25
C GLN A 311 -10.35 7.86 19.36
N GLU A 312 -10.26 9.18 19.31
CA GLU A 312 -11.04 10.01 18.41
C GLU A 312 -10.19 11.19 17.93
N TRP A 313 -10.10 11.35 16.61
CA TRP A 313 -9.42 12.45 15.95
C TRP A 313 -10.42 13.24 15.12
N THR A 314 -10.47 14.55 15.32
CA THR A 314 -11.37 15.46 14.61
C THR A 314 -10.57 16.43 13.75
N GLY A 315 -11.21 16.92 12.68
CA GLY A 315 -10.54 17.78 11.72
C GLY A 315 -9.44 17.06 10.93
N VAL A 316 -9.52 15.73 10.80
CA VAL A 316 -8.60 14.91 10.01
C VAL A 316 -8.79 15.24 8.54
N HIS A 317 -7.71 15.46 7.80
CA HIS A 317 -7.74 15.78 6.37
C HIS A 317 -7.30 14.58 5.52
N GLY A 318 -7.94 14.41 4.36
CA GLY A 318 -7.72 13.24 3.52
C GLY A 318 -8.21 13.41 2.08
N ILE A 319 -8.19 12.30 1.35
CA ILE A 319 -8.77 12.15 0.02
C ILE A 319 -9.64 10.91 -0.06
N GLN A 320 -10.71 10.99 -0.85
CA GLN A 320 -11.46 9.83 -1.33
C GLN A 320 -11.12 9.61 -2.80
N ILE A 321 -10.64 8.42 -3.14
CA ILE A 321 -10.09 8.12 -4.48
C ILE A 321 -10.19 6.62 -4.79
N ALA A 322 -10.47 6.30 -6.04
CA ALA A 322 -10.27 4.96 -6.60
C ALA A 322 -8.96 4.92 -7.39
N THR A 323 -8.13 3.91 -7.15
CA THR A 323 -6.86 3.71 -7.86
C THR A 323 -6.70 2.25 -8.22
N PRO A 324 -6.37 1.90 -9.47
CA PRO A 324 -5.93 0.56 -9.77
C PRO A 324 -4.55 0.32 -9.14
N PHE A 325 -4.24 -0.94 -8.83
CA PHE A 325 -2.97 -1.32 -8.23
C PHE A 325 -2.34 -2.55 -8.88
N ILE A 326 -1.02 -2.64 -8.74
CA ILE A 326 -0.20 -3.81 -9.06
C ILE A 326 0.51 -4.21 -7.77
N GLU A 327 0.36 -5.46 -7.35
CA GLU A 327 0.91 -5.95 -6.10
C GLU A 327 2.01 -6.98 -6.36
N ASN A 328 3.22 -6.65 -5.90
CA ASN A 328 4.36 -7.55 -5.90
C ASN A 328 4.52 -8.14 -4.49
N ASN A 329 4.01 -9.36 -4.35
CA ASN A 329 3.86 -10.02 -3.07
C ASN A 329 5.16 -10.73 -2.62
N TYR A 330 5.31 -10.90 -1.30
CA TYR A 330 6.35 -11.71 -0.65
C TYR A 330 7.80 -11.33 -0.99
N LEU A 331 8.06 -10.03 -1.14
CA LEU A 331 9.42 -9.55 -1.41
C LEU A 331 10.28 -9.58 -0.14
N ASP A 332 11.58 -9.81 -0.31
CA ASP A 332 12.54 -9.54 0.74
C ASP A 332 12.61 -8.02 0.95
N CYS A 333 12.33 -7.55 2.17
CA CYS A 333 12.41 -6.13 2.50
C CYS A 333 13.78 -5.52 2.18
N GLN A 334 14.85 -6.32 2.26
CA GLN A 334 16.20 -5.86 1.90
C GLN A 334 16.31 -5.51 0.41
N SER A 335 15.58 -6.19 -0.47
CA SER A 335 15.58 -5.89 -1.91
C SER A 335 14.89 -4.56 -2.26
N MET A 336 14.14 -3.97 -1.31
CA MET A 336 13.44 -2.70 -1.48
C MET A 336 14.29 -1.49 -1.07
N LYS A 337 15.57 -1.69 -0.79
CA LYS A 337 16.52 -0.61 -0.48
C LYS A 337 16.54 0.45 -1.58
N GLY A 338 16.33 1.71 -1.19
CA GLY A 338 16.34 2.86 -2.10
C GLY A 338 15.14 2.93 -3.04
N TYR A 339 14.09 2.14 -2.80
CA TYR A 339 12.87 2.22 -3.59
C TYR A 339 12.19 3.59 -3.38
N THR A 340 11.84 4.25 -4.48
CA THR A 340 11.20 5.59 -4.48
C THR A 340 9.90 5.60 -5.30
N GLY A 341 9.22 4.46 -5.39
CA GLY A 341 8.13 4.24 -6.34
C GLY A 341 8.64 3.85 -7.72
N THR A 342 7.73 3.75 -8.68
CA THR A 342 8.04 3.49 -10.10
C THR A 342 8.21 4.78 -10.93
N GLY A 343 8.20 5.95 -10.28
CA GLY A 343 8.40 7.23 -10.94
C GLY A 343 7.18 7.66 -11.77
N PRO A 344 7.31 7.95 -13.08
CA PRO A 344 6.15 8.15 -13.94
C PRO A 344 5.20 6.96 -13.94
N GLY A 345 5.70 5.73 -13.73
CA GLY A 345 4.91 4.50 -13.70
C GLY A 345 3.84 4.46 -12.60
N ASP A 346 3.98 5.27 -11.54
CA ASP A 346 2.98 5.42 -10.49
C ASP A 346 1.83 6.36 -10.93
N SER A 347 1.85 6.77 -12.21
CA SER A 347 0.82 7.53 -12.90
C SER A 347 0.53 6.90 -14.28
N PHE A 348 -0.71 6.50 -14.57
CA PHE A 348 -1.01 5.85 -15.85
C PHE A 348 -1.91 6.72 -16.75
N MET A 349 -1.30 7.44 -17.70
CA MET A 349 -1.98 7.98 -18.88
C MET A 349 -1.23 7.51 -20.13
N GLY A 350 -1.53 6.29 -20.60
CA GLY A 350 -1.19 5.85 -21.96
C GLY A 350 0.30 5.73 -22.31
N PHE A 351 1.13 5.14 -21.45
CA PHE A 351 2.48 4.70 -21.84
C PHE A 351 2.47 3.29 -22.43
N ASP A 352 3.37 3.08 -23.39
CA ASP A 352 3.68 1.78 -23.99
C ASP A 352 4.32 0.86 -22.93
N LEU A 353 3.91 -0.41 -22.88
CA LEU A 353 4.24 -1.39 -21.83
C LEU A 353 5.75 -1.74 -21.73
N ASN A 354 6.59 -1.13 -22.56
CA ASN A 354 8.02 -1.40 -22.64
C ASN A 354 8.88 -0.57 -21.67
N ASP A 355 8.27 0.36 -20.92
CA ASP A 355 8.98 1.27 -20.01
C ASP A 355 8.80 0.92 -18.50
N LEU A 356 8.23 -0.25 -18.16
CA LEU A 356 8.09 -0.76 -16.78
C LEU A 356 9.07 -1.87 -16.44
#